data_AF-A0A2V9BA58-F1
#
_entry.id   AF-A0A2V9BA58-F1
#
_cell.length_a   1.000
_cell.length_b   1.000
_cell.length_c   1.000
_cell.angle_alpha   90.00
_cell.angle_beta   90.00
_cell.angle_gamma   90.00
#
_symmetry.space_group_name_H-M   'P 1'
#
loop_
_entity.id
_entity.type
_entity.pdbx_description
1 polymer ?
#
loop_
_entity_poly.entity_id
_entity_poly.type
_entity_poly.pdbx_seq_one_letter_code
_entity_poly.pdbx_strand_id
1 'polypeptide(L)'
;VGRMELLVTSFETFERKIRDQLARMLAAGGFDPARDIEAITVNRWPHGYGYEYNPLFDPEWPEGQQPHILGRKRFGRITIANSDSGATAYTDVAIDQAYRAINELLTA
;
A
#
# COMPACT_ATOMS: atom_id res chain seq x y z
N VAL A 1 -16.09 -10.05 5.86
CA VAL A 1 -17.36 -9.32 5.62
C VAL A 1 -17.11 -7.83 5.33
N GLY A 2 -16.36 -7.08 6.17
CA GLY A 2 -16.15 -5.63 5.96
C GLY A 2 -15.44 -5.19 4.66
N ARG A 3 -14.52 -5.98 4.09
CA ARG A 3 -13.86 -5.61 2.81
C ARG A 3 -14.86 -5.47 1.67
N MET A 4 -15.76 -6.45 1.51
CA MET A 4 -16.75 -6.41 0.44
C MET A 4 -17.74 -5.28 0.65
N GLU A 5 -18.13 -5.02 1.89
CA GLU A 5 -18.98 -3.88 2.27
C GLU A 5 -18.39 -2.55 1.80
N LEU A 6 -17.11 -2.28 2.11
CA LEU A 6 -16.43 -1.06 1.65
C LEU A 6 -16.30 -0.99 0.12
N LEU A 7 -16.03 -2.12 -0.55
CA LEU A 7 -15.91 -2.17 -2.00
C LEU A 7 -17.22 -1.86 -2.73
N VAL A 8 -18.35 -2.34 -2.21
CA VAL A 8 -19.69 -2.10 -2.81
C VAL A 8 -20.35 -0.81 -2.30
N THR A 9 -19.77 -0.14 -1.30
CA THR A 9 -20.28 1.14 -0.81
C THR A 9 -20.21 2.20 -1.90
N SER A 10 -21.35 2.85 -2.14
CA SER A 10 -21.49 3.89 -3.16
C SER A 10 -20.67 5.14 -2.80
N PHE A 11 -20.28 5.92 -3.81
CA PHE A 11 -19.57 7.17 -3.56
C PHE A 11 -20.40 8.14 -2.72
N GLU A 12 -21.70 8.26 -2.98
CA GLU A 12 -22.63 9.16 -2.27
C GLU A 12 -22.72 8.80 -0.79
N THR A 13 -22.60 7.50 -0.48
CA THR A 13 -22.57 7.04 0.91
C THR A 13 -21.28 7.51 1.60
N PHE A 14 -20.12 7.37 0.94
CA PHE A 14 -18.86 7.92 1.45
C PHE A 14 -18.93 9.43 1.62
N GLU A 15 -19.36 10.16 0.59
CA GLU A 15 -19.48 11.61 0.61
C GLU A 15 -20.34 12.09 1.79
N ARG A 16 -21.53 11.51 1.96
CA ARG A 16 -22.43 11.89 3.06
C ARG A 16 -21.79 11.66 4.42
N LYS A 17 -21.12 10.53 4.61
CA LYS A 17 -20.48 10.16 5.88
C LYS A 17 -19.26 11.02 6.17
N ILE A 18 -18.45 11.33 5.17
CA ILE A 18 -17.29 12.24 5.29
C ILE A 18 -17.78 13.64 5.70
N ARG A 19 -18.78 14.19 5.01
CA ARG A 19 -19.35 15.51 5.33
C ARG A 19 -19.92 15.56 6.75
N ASP A 20 -20.70 14.54 7.13
CA ASP A 20 -21.29 14.41 8.48
C ASP A 20 -20.23 14.31 9.59
N GLN A 21 -19.20 13.47 9.40
CA GLN A 21 -18.13 13.29 10.37
C GLN A 21 -17.30 14.58 10.55
N LEU A 22 -16.91 15.23 9.45
CA LEU A 22 -16.15 16.47 9.50
C LEU A 22 -16.96 17.61 10.12
N ALA A 23 -18.25 17.75 9.79
CA ALA A 23 -19.12 18.74 10.42
C ALA A 23 -19.17 18.57 11.95
N ARG A 24 -19.39 17.35 12.44
CA ARG A 24 -19.42 17.09 13.90
C ARG A 24 -18.11 17.43 14.60
N MET A 25 -16.97 17.24 13.95
CA MET A 25 -15.66 17.51 14.54
C MET A 25 -15.27 18.99 14.47
N LEU A 26 -15.65 19.70 13.41
CA LEU A 26 -15.06 20.99 13.05
C LEU A 26 -16.05 22.16 13.05
N ALA A 27 -17.37 21.92 13.17
CA ALA A 27 -18.38 23.00 13.09
C ALA A 27 -18.22 24.07 14.17
N ALA A 28 -17.75 23.72 15.38
CA ALA A 28 -17.48 24.70 16.44
C ALA A 28 -16.40 25.73 16.04
N GLY A 29 -15.53 25.38 15.08
CA GLY A 29 -14.55 26.27 14.48
C GLY A 29 -15.04 27.01 13.23
N GLY A 30 -16.33 26.92 12.89
CA GLY A 30 -16.91 27.57 11.71
C GLY A 30 -16.75 26.81 10.39
N PHE A 31 -16.37 25.52 10.45
CA PHE A 31 -16.33 24.67 9.26
C PHE A 31 -17.73 24.31 8.79
N ASP A 32 -18.00 24.52 7.51
CA ASP A 32 -19.20 24.10 6.80
C ASP A 32 -18.80 23.18 5.65
N PRO A 33 -19.10 21.88 5.70
CA PRO A 33 -18.69 20.94 4.65
C PRO A 33 -19.26 21.31 3.28
N ALA A 34 -20.42 21.97 3.19
CA ALA A 34 -21.02 22.34 1.91
C ALA A 34 -20.25 23.47 1.21
N ARG A 35 -19.65 24.36 1.99
CA ARG A 35 -18.87 25.50 1.52
C ARG A 35 -17.37 25.18 1.40
N ASP A 36 -16.84 24.41 2.34
CA ASP A 36 -15.39 24.30 2.57
C ASP A 36 -14.76 23.04 1.94
N ILE A 37 -15.57 22.06 1.49
CA ILE A 37 -15.08 20.88 0.76
C ILE A 37 -15.22 21.13 -0.74
N GLU A 38 -14.10 21.32 -1.41
CA GLU A 38 -14.04 21.47 -2.87
C GLU A 38 -14.34 20.15 -3.59
N ALA A 39 -13.68 19.06 -3.18
CA ALA A 39 -13.81 17.77 -3.82
C ALA A 39 -13.55 16.61 -2.86
N ILE A 40 -14.14 15.46 -3.17
CA ILE A 40 -13.88 14.19 -2.48
C ILE A 40 -13.51 13.16 -3.54
N THR A 41 -12.41 12.44 -3.32
CA THR A 41 -12.00 11.30 -4.15
C THR A 41 -11.87 10.06 -3.27
N VAL A 42 -12.46 8.95 -3.70
CA VAL A 42 -12.42 7.68 -2.97
C VAL A 42 -11.57 6.69 -3.74
N ASN A 43 -10.41 6.38 -3.18
CA ASN A 43 -9.49 5.38 -3.70
C ASN A 43 -9.83 3.98 -3.15
N ARG A 44 -10.08 3.00 -4.03
CA ARG A 44 -10.44 1.62 -3.67
C ARG A 44 -9.29 0.66 -3.97
N TRP A 45 -8.26 0.68 -3.14
CA TRP A 45 -7.09 -0.21 -3.25
C TRP A 45 -7.11 -1.32 -2.19
N PRO A 46 -7.87 -2.42 -2.39
CA PRO A 46 -7.98 -3.48 -1.37
C PRO A 46 -6.66 -4.22 -1.08
N HIS A 47 -5.70 -4.18 -2.00
CA HIS A 47 -4.35 -4.74 -1.85
C HIS A 47 -3.32 -3.76 -2.40
N GLY A 48 -3.39 -2.50 -1.95
CA GLY A 48 -2.51 -1.43 -2.43
C GLY A 48 -1.08 -1.49 -1.89
N TYR A 49 -0.82 -2.33 -0.89
CA TYR A 49 0.48 -2.45 -0.25
C TYR A 49 1.04 -3.86 -0.42
N GLY A 50 2.35 -3.93 -0.66
CA GLY A 50 3.10 -5.18 -0.63
C GLY A 50 3.08 -5.80 0.77
N TYR A 51 3.36 -7.10 0.84
CA TYR A 51 3.40 -7.81 2.11
C TYR A 51 4.62 -7.43 2.95
N GLU A 52 4.38 -7.23 4.26
CA GLU A 52 5.40 -7.01 5.29
C GLU A 52 5.33 -8.14 6.32
N TYR A 53 6.47 -8.52 6.87
CA TYR A 53 6.52 -9.54 7.91
C TYR A 53 5.82 -9.06 9.18
N ASN A 54 4.89 -9.87 9.66
CA ASN A 54 4.19 -9.72 10.91
C ASN A 54 4.69 -10.78 11.90
N PRO A 55 5.48 -10.39 12.91
CA PRO A 55 6.09 -11.35 13.85
C PRO A 55 5.06 -12.11 14.71
N LEU A 56 3.79 -11.71 14.72
CA LEU A 56 2.72 -12.44 15.41
C LEU A 56 2.22 -13.67 14.63
N PHE A 57 2.32 -13.66 13.30
CA PHE A 57 1.72 -14.68 12.44
C PHE A 57 2.73 -15.37 11.51
N ASP A 58 3.83 -14.69 11.21
CA ASP A 58 4.82 -15.21 10.30
C ASP A 58 5.91 -15.95 11.06
N PRO A 59 6.43 -17.05 10.49
CA PRO A 59 7.58 -17.72 11.06
C PRO A 59 8.82 -16.83 10.92
N GLU A 60 9.76 -17.00 11.84
CA GLU A 60 11.10 -16.48 11.66
C GLU A 60 11.79 -17.26 10.54
N TRP A 61 12.17 -16.55 9.49
CA TRP A 61 12.89 -17.11 8.37
C TRP A 61 14.40 -16.95 8.60
N PRO A 62 15.20 -18.00 8.39
CA PRO A 62 16.66 -17.86 8.38
C PRO A 62 17.10 -16.80 7.35
N GLU A 63 18.21 -16.14 7.63
CA GLU A 63 18.81 -15.17 6.71
C GLU A 63 19.07 -15.81 5.33
N GLY A 64 18.63 -15.14 4.27
CA GLY A 64 18.71 -15.63 2.89
C GLY A 64 17.60 -16.60 2.48
N GLN A 65 16.80 -17.10 3.42
CA GLN A 65 15.68 -18.01 3.16
C GLN A 65 14.32 -17.33 3.25
N GLN A 66 14.29 -16.01 3.48
CA GLN A 66 13.05 -15.26 3.44
C GLN A 66 12.38 -15.36 2.05
N PRO A 67 11.04 -15.53 1.98
CA PRO A 67 10.31 -15.67 0.72
C PRO A 67 10.63 -14.62 -0.34
N HIS A 68 10.75 -13.34 0.05
CA HIS A 68 11.10 -12.26 -0.88
C HIS A 68 12.52 -12.40 -1.44
N ILE A 69 13.49 -12.89 -0.65
CA ILE A 69 14.87 -13.14 -1.11
C ILE A 69 14.91 -14.31 -2.07
N LEU A 70 14.19 -15.39 -1.77
CA LEU A 70 14.11 -16.55 -2.66
C LEU A 70 13.40 -16.21 -3.97
N GLY A 71 12.28 -15.48 -3.88
CA GLY A 71 11.44 -15.10 -5.01
C GLY A 71 12.08 -14.08 -5.95
N ARG A 72 12.93 -13.17 -5.43
CA ARG A 72 13.58 -12.13 -6.26
C ARG A 72 14.85 -12.59 -6.97
N LYS A 73 15.27 -13.85 -6.80
CA LYS A 73 16.51 -14.38 -7.41
C LYS A 73 16.48 -14.23 -8.93
N ARG A 74 17.61 -13.83 -9.50
CA ARG A 74 17.82 -13.74 -10.95
C ARG A 74 17.55 -15.09 -11.62
N PHE A 75 16.85 -15.06 -12.76
CA PHE A 75 16.63 -16.21 -13.63
C PHE A 75 17.18 -15.94 -15.03
N GLY A 76 18.34 -16.51 -15.35
CA GLY A 76 18.99 -16.31 -16.65
C GLY A 76 19.37 -14.84 -16.86
N ARG A 77 18.67 -14.13 -17.76
CA ARG A 77 18.84 -12.69 -18.03
C ARG A 77 17.71 -11.83 -17.42
N ILE A 78 16.93 -12.39 -16.50
CA ILE A 78 15.77 -11.74 -15.89
C ILE A 78 16.06 -11.50 -14.41
N THR A 79 15.95 -10.25 -13.97
CA THR A 79 16.03 -9.83 -12.56
C THR A 79 14.70 -9.23 -12.13
N ILE A 80 14.32 -9.39 -10.86
CA ILE A 80 13.03 -8.95 -10.33
C ILE A 80 13.24 -7.76 -9.40
N ALA A 81 12.47 -6.70 -9.61
CA ALA A 81 12.47 -5.48 -8.81
C ALA A 81 11.04 -5.01 -8.53
N ASN A 82 10.80 -4.52 -7.32
CA ASN A 82 9.61 -3.83 -6.80
C ASN A 82 9.78 -3.75 -5.27
N SER A 83 8.80 -3.19 -4.56
CA SER A 83 8.79 -3.14 -3.10
C SER A 83 8.63 -4.54 -2.47
N ASP A 84 7.87 -5.47 -3.09
CA ASP A 84 7.73 -6.86 -2.64
C ASP A 84 9.07 -7.60 -2.58
N SER A 85 9.99 -7.26 -3.48
CA SER A 85 11.36 -7.78 -3.50
C SER A 85 12.15 -7.34 -2.28
N GLY A 86 11.70 -6.36 -1.51
CA GLY A 86 12.28 -5.94 -0.23
C GLY A 86 11.39 -6.25 0.99
N ALA A 87 10.28 -6.98 0.80
CA ALA A 87 9.28 -7.27 1.84
C ALA A 87 8.77 -6.03 2.59
N THR A 88 8.49 -4.95 1.85
CA THR A 88 7.79 -3.78 2.36
C THR A 88 6.98 -3.10 1.25
N ALA A 89 6.10 -2.18 1.64
CA ALA A 89 5.26 -1.44 0.74
C ALA A 89 5.76 -0.01 0.42
N TYR A 90 6.96 0.35 0.89
CA TYR A 90 7.48 1.71 0.73
C TYR A 90 8.18 1.96 -0.60
N THR A 91 8.09 3.22 -1.04
CA THR A 91 8.59 3.68 -2.35
C THR A 91 10.10 3.70 -2.44
N ASP A 92 10.79 4.08 -1.36
CA ASP A 92 12.26 4.04 -1.27
C ASP A 92 12.80 2.63 -1.48
N VAL A 93 12.16 1.62 -0.88
CA VAL A 93 12.57 0.22 -1.10
C VAL A 93 12.33 -0.23 -2.52
N ALA A 94 11.26 0.20 -3.18
CA ALA A 94 11.08 -0.07 -4.61
C ALA A 94 12.25 0.46 -5.45
N ILE A 95 12.76 1.66 -5.12
CA ILE A 95 13.91 2.28 -5.77
C ILE A 95 15.19 1.50 -5.47
N ASP A 96 15.44 1.12 -4.22
CA ASP A 96 16.62 0.34 -3.83
C ASP A 96 16.64 -1.05 -4.50
N GLN A 97 15.47 -1.71 -4.59
CA GLN A 97 15.36 -2.99 -5.27
C GLN A 97 15.53 -2.87 -6.78
N ALA A 98 15.15 -1.74 -7.38
CA ALA A 98 15.46 -1.44 -8.79
C ALA A 98 16.97 -1.28 -8.99
N TYR A 99 17.64 -0.51 -8.13
CA TYR A 99 19.10 -0.35 -8.16
C TYR A 99 19.81 -1.71 -8.03
N ARG A 100 19.41 -2.55 -7.07
CA ARG A 100 19.93 -3.92 -6.93
C ARG A 100 19.77 -4.73 -8.22
N ALA A 101 18.54 -4.81 -8.74
CA ALA A 101 18.23 -5.65 -9.89
C ALA A 101 18.99 -5.21 -11.16
N ILE A 102 19.15 -3.90 -11.37
CA ILE A 102 19.97 -3.37 -12.48
C ILE A 102 21.43 -3.80 -12.33
N ASN A 103 22.01 -3.69 -11.13
CA ASN A 103 23.37 -4.14 -10.91
C ASN A 103 23.52 -5.65 -11.12
N GLU A 104 22.58 -6.45 -10.61
CA GLU A 104 22.55 -7.90 -10.85
C GLU A 104 22.53 -8.26 -12.33
N LEU A 105 21.84 -7.47 -13.19
CA LEU A 105 21.84 -7.66 -14.64
C LEU A 105 23.23 -7.46 -15.25
N LEU A 106 23.93 -6.40 -14.81
CA LEU A 106 25.20 -5.96 -15.37
C LEU A 106 26.41 -6.80 -14.92
N THR A 107 26.31 -7.49 -13.78
CA THR A 107 27.44 -8.24 -13.18
C THR A 107 27.52 -9.72 -13.59
N ALA A 108 26.81 -10.16 -14.64
CA ALA A 108 26.86 -11.56 -15.12
C ALA A 108 27.48 -11.72 -16.49
#